data_AF-A0A3D3ZCL4-F1
#
_entry.id   AF-A0A3D3ZCL4-F1
#
_cell.length_a   1.000
_cell.length_b   1.000
_cell.length_c   1.000
_cell.angle_alpha   90.00
_cell.angle_beta   90.00
_cell.angle_gamma   90.00
#
_symmetry.space_group_name_H-M   'P 1'
#
loop_
_entity.id
_entity.type
_entity.pdbx_description
1 polymer ?
#
loop_
_entity_poly.entity_id
_entity_poly.type
_entity_poly.pdbx_seq_one_letter_code
_entity_poly.pdbx_strand_id
1 'polypeptide(L)'
;WGGTWLLAPAGTDNPTMVADIMNTFINDEEVCTNLVKNEAQFSNNQKVNETVAKDPSYGSDFLGGQNDIALFCDLAKNIKFENHTIYDQLLNEGLQANWREYCKGTVTEDEAMSNFYKYVNEKYPTIVTP
;
A
#
# COMPACT_ATOMS: atom_id res chain seq x y z
N TRP A 1 2.50 3.18 -5.46
CA TRP A 1 1.47 3.28 -4.41
C TRP A 1 1.25 1.90 -3.84
N GLY A 2 0.98 1.79 -2.53
CA GLY A 2 0.84 0.51 -1.81
C GLY A 2 -0.59 0.29 -1.31
N GLY A 3 -0.74 -0.18 -0.06
CA GLY A 3 -2.04 -0.43 0.57
C GLY A 3 -2.95 0.79 0.67
N THR A 4 -4.26 0.52 0.79
CA THR A 4 -5.30 1.54 0.96
C THR A 4 -5.59 1.75 2.44
N TRP A 5 -6.00 2.96 2.81
CA TRP A 5 -6.35 3.34 4.18
C TRP A 5 -7.66 4.11 4.21
N LEU A 6 -8.35 4.05 5.35
CA LEU A 6 -9.55 4.82 5.61
C LEU A 6 -9.21 5.98 6.57
N LEU A 7 -9.69 7.17 6.26
CA LEU A 7 -9.54 8.36 7.11
C LEU A 7 -10.88 8.79 7.67
N ALA A 8 -10.96 8.98 8.99
CA ALA A 8 -12.06 9.72 9.59
C ALA A 8 -11.80 11.23 9.39
N PRO A 9 -12.70 11.96 8.68
CA PRO A 9 -12.52 13.39 8.48
C PRO A 9 -12.69 14.16 9.78
N ALA A 10 -11.79 15.12 10.02
CA ALA A 10 -11.91 16.04 11.15
C ALA A 10 -13.21 16.85 11.01
N GLY A 11 -14.00 16.92 12.10
CA GLY A 11 -15.27 17.64 12.12
C GLY A 11 -16.47 16.85 11.59
N THR A 12 -16.37 15.52 11.44
CA THR A 12 -17.55 14.67 11.15
C THR A 12 -18.67 14.93 12.17
N ASP A 13 -19.90 15.06 11.68
CA ASP A 13 -21.12 15.21 12.48
C ASP A 13 -21.65 13.86 12.99
N ASN A 14 -21.09 12.75 12.51
CA ASN A 14 -21.48 11.40 12.91
C ASN A 14 -20.25 10.48 13.15
N PRO A 15 -19.51 10.70 14.25
CA PRO A 15 -18.31 9.93 14.55
C PRO A 15 -18.60 8.44 14.80
N THR A 16 -19.78 8.10 15.33
CA THR A 16 -20.18 6.71 15.58
C THR A 16 -20.32 5.94 14.28
N MET A 17 -21.09 6.45 13.31
CA MET A 17 -21.28 5.77 12.03
C MET A 17 -19.96 5.64 11.24
N VAL A 18 -19.10 6.67 11.30
CA VAL A 18 -17.77 6.61 10.67
C VAL A 18 -16.92 5.50 11.30
N ALA A 19 -16.88 5.43 12.63
CA ALA A 19 -16.15 4.38 13.33
C ALA A 19 -16.71 2.98 13.03
N ASP A 20 -18.03 2.83 12.95
CA ASP A 20 -18.69 1.57 12.61
C ASP A 20 -18.28 1.10 11.22
N ILE A 21 -18.38 1.96 10.20
CA ILE A 21 -17.96 1.65 8.83
C ILE A 21 -16.48 1.24 8.79
N MET A 22 -15.60 2.03 9.43
CA MET A 22 -14.17 1.71 9.47
C MET A 22 -13.93 0.34 10.11
N ASN A 23 -14.59 0.05 11.24
CA ASN A 23 -14.50 -1.25 11.91
C ASN A 23 -14.99 -2.40 11.04
N THR A 24 -16.08 -2.22 10.30
CA THR A 24 -16.58 -3.24 9.37
C THR A 24 -15.53 -3.60 8.31
N PHE A 25 -14.85 -2.62 7.72
CA PHE A 25 -13.86 -2.90 6.67
C PHE A 25 -12.52 -3.42 7.19
N ILE A 26 -12.16 -3.17 8.45
CA ILE A 26 -10.81 -3.48 8.97
C ILE A 26 -10.77 -4.58 10.04
N ASN A 27 -11.88 -4.81 10.76
CA ASN A 27 -11.92 -5.68 11.93
C ASN A 27 -12.96 -6.81 11.82
N ASP A 28 -14.08 -6.59 11.13
CA ASP A 28 -15.11 -7.62 10.97
C ASP A 28 -14.56 -8.81 10.15
N GLU A 29 -14.46 -9.98 10.79
CA GLU A 29 -13.82 -11.15 10.19
C GLU A 29 -14.61 -11.72 9.00
N GLU A 30 -15.94 -11.61 9.01
CA GLU A 30 -16.77 -12.07 7.90
C GLU A 30 -16.58 -11.18 6.67
N VAL A 31 -16.67 -9.86 6.86
CA VAL A 31 -16.44 -8.89 5.80
C VAL A 31 -15.00 -8.99 5.28
N CYS A 32 -14.01 -9.05 6.17
CA CYS A 32 -12.62 -9.21 5.76
C CYS A 32 -12.40 -10.53 5.00
N THR A 33 -13.03 -11.63 5.41
CA THR A 33 -12.93 -12.92 4.69
C THR A 33 -13.55 -12.81 3.31
N ASN A 34 -14.69 -12.13 3.18
CA ASN A 34 -15.34 -11.90 1.89
C ASN A 34 -14.48 -11.02 0.98
N LEU A 35 -13.81 -9.99 1.52
CA LEU A 35 -12.85 -9.18 0.75
C LEU A 35 -11.68 -10.04 0.22
N VAL A 36 -11.15 -10.95 1.03
CA VAL A 36 -10.08 -11.85 0.57
C VAL A 36 -10.60 -12.81 -0.50
N LYS A 37 -11.72 -13.51 -0.24
CA LYS A 37 -12.20 -14.60 -1.09
C LYS A 37 -12.85 -14.14 -2.39
N ASN A 38 -13.59 -13.03 -2.37
CA ASN A 38 -14.40 -12.59 -3.50
C ASN A 38 -13.73 -11.48 -4.31
N GLU A 39 -12.92 -10.64 -3.65
CA GLU A 39 -12.31 -9.46 -4.26
C GLU A 39 -10.78 -9.58 -4.42
N ALA A 40 -10.22 -10.77 -4.12
CA ALA A 40 -8.78 -11.06 -4.16
C ALA A 40 -7.93 -10.03 -3.36
N GLN A 41 -8.47 -9.53 -2.24
CA GLN A 41 -7.77 -8.60 -1.38
C GLN A 41 -6.81 -9.34 -0.45
N PHE A 42 -5.69 -8.70 -0.09
CA PHE A 42 -4.93 -9.07 1.10
C PHE A 42 -5.36 -8.13 2.24
N SER A 43 -6.19 -8.64 3.15
CA SER A 43 -6.80 -7.81 4.21
C SER A 43 -5.75 -7.28 5.19
N ASN A 44 -6.05 -6.20 5.93
CA ASN A 44 -5.23 -5.82 7.08
C ASN A 44 -5.39 -6.79 8.27
N ASN A 45 -6.46 -7.59 8.28
CA ASN A 45 -6.75 -8.52 9.36
C ASN A 45 -5.88 -9.78 9.21
N GLN A 46 -4.76 -9.80 9.94
CA GLN A 46 -3.77 -10.89 9.88
C GLN A 46 -4.38 -12.26 10.18
N LYS A 47 -5.31 -12.34 11.14
CA LYS A 47 -5.98 -13.59 11.49
C LYS A 47 -6.79 -14.14 10.31
N VAL A 48 -7.57 -13.29 9.64
CA VAL A 48 -8.33 -13.67 8.45
C VAL A 48 -7.39 -14.18 7.36
N ASN A 49 -6.32 -13.44 7.06
CA ASN A 49 -5.35 -13.86 6.04
C ASN A 49 -4.71 -15.21 6.39
N GLU A 50 -4.30 -15.42 7.65
CA GLU A 50 -3.73 -16.69 8.09
C GLU A 50 -4.73 -17.86 8.02
N THR A 51 -6.01 -17.60 8.28
CA THR A 51 -7.08 -18.60 8.12
C THR A 51 -7.25 -18.99 6.65
N VAL A 52 -7.32 -18.00 5.75
CA VAL A 52 -7.45 -18.25 4.31
C VAL A 52 -6.18 -18.89 3.71
N ALA A 53 -5.00 -18.50 4.18
CA ALA A 53 -3.72 -19.11 3.80
C ALA A 53 -3.66 -20.62 4.09
N LYS A 54 -4.40 -21.09 5.11
CA LYS A 54 -4.45 -22.50 5.52
C LYS A 54 -5.66 -23.25 4.95
N ASP A 55 -6.54 -22.55 4.23
CA ASP A 55 -7.77 -23.13 3.66
C ASP A 55 -7.43 -23.91 2.37
N PRO A 56 -7.54 -25.26 2.38
CA PRO A 56 -7.22 -26.07 1.20
C PRO A 56 -8.28 -25.95 0.09
N SER A 57 -9.44 -25.34 0.39
CA SER A 57 -10.50 -25.10 -0.59
C SER A 57 -10.37 -23.75 -1.30
N TYR A 58 -9.49 -22.87 -0.80
CA TYR A 58 -9.25 -21.57 -1.41
C TYR A 58 -8.06 -21.61 -2.37
N GLY A 59 -8.23 -20.99 -3.53
CA GLY A 59 -7.20 -20.77 -4.53
C GLY A 59 -7.65 -19.73 -5.55
N SER A 60 -6.71 -18.98 -6.10
CA SER A 60 -6.95 -17.98 -7.13
C SER A 60 -7.14 -18.66 -8.48
N ASP A 61 -8.33 -18.53 -9.06
CA ASP A 61 -8.63 -19.04 -10.41
C ASP A 61 -7.71 -18.44 -11.47
N PHE A 62 -7.38 -17.16 -11.33
CA PHE A 62 -6.44 -16.46 -12.22
C PHE A 62 -5.04 -17.12 -12.22
N LEU A 63 -4.61 -17.63 -11.06
CA LEU A 63 -3.32 -18.32 -10.89
C LEU A 63 -3.42 -19.84 -11.06
N GLY A 64 -4.56 -20.36 -11.56
CA GLY A 64 -4.76 -21.80 -11.76
C GLY A 64 -4.96 -22.58 -10.46
N GLY A 65 -5.60 -21.98 -9.46
CA GLY A 65 -5.93 -22.60 -8.17
C GLY A 65 -4.85 -22.48 -7.10
N GLN A 66 -3.81 -21.66 -7.32
CA GLN A 66 -2.79 -21.41 -6.30
C GLN A 66 -3.34 -20.53 -5.17
N ASN A 67 -2.98 -20.84 -3.92
CA ASN A 67 -3.29 -20.00 -2.76
C ASN A 67 -2.15 -18.97 -2.54
N ASP A 68 -2.29 -17.82 -3.18
CA ASP A 68 -1.37 -16.67 -3.09
C ASP A 68 -1.35 -16.02 -1.70
N ILE A 69 -2.45 -16.11 -0.94
CA ILE A 69 -2.53 -15.58 0.44
C ILE A 69 -1.50 -16.24 1.36
N ALA A 70 -1.21 -17.53 1.18
CA ALA A 70 -0.16 -18.21 1.95
C ALA A 70 1.23 -17.61 1.70
N LEU A 71 1.55 -17.32 0.43
CA LEU A 71 2.79 -16.66 0.05
C LEU A 71 2.85 -15.23 0.62
N PHE A 72 1.77 -14.46 0.48
CA PHE A 72 1.72 -13.08 0.97
C PHE A 72 1.84 -13.00 2.49
N CYS A 73 1.21 -13.93 3.23
CA CYS A 73 1.36 -14.01 4.69
C CYS A 73 2.83 -14.22 5.10
N ASP A 74 3.58 -15.03 4.36
CA ASP A 74 4.99 -15.26 4.68
C ASP A 74 5.87 -14.05 4.34
N LEU A 75 5.67 -13.48 3.15
CA LEU A 75 6.40 -12.28 2.70
C LEU A 75 6.10 -11.05 3.57
N ALA A 76 4.86 -10.91 4.05
CA ALA A 76 4.44 -9.77 4.88
C ALA A 76 5.24 -9.65 6.18
N LYS A 77 5.76 -10.76 6.73
CA LYS A 77 6.61 -10.76 7.94
C LYS A 77 7.93 -10.00 7.74
N ASN A 78 8.35 -9.84 6.49
CA ASN A 78 9.61 -9.16 6.14
C ASN A 78 9.41 -7.66 5.86
N ILE A 79 8.17 -7.14 5.90
CA ILE A 79 7.89 -5.73 5.63
C ILE A 79 8.54 -4.87 6.73
N LYS A 80 9.35 -3.90 6.31
CA LYS A 80 9.92 -2.86 7.17
C LYS A 80 9.31 -1.53 6.79
N PHE A 81 8.70 -0.86 7.76
CA PHE A 81 8.11 0.46 7.57
C PHE A 81 9.07 1.52 8.15
N GLU A 82 10.12 1.83 7.39
CA GLU A 82 11.18 2.76 7.77
C GLU A 82 11.17 3.99 6.83
N ASN A 83 11.70 5.12 7.29
CA ASN A 83 11.93 6.34 6.51
C ASN A 83 10.68 7.04 5.93
N HIS A 84 9.51 6.86 6.56
CA HIS A 84 8.29 7.56 6.17
C HIS A 84 8.27 9.01 6.67
N THR A 85 7.68 9.90 5.87
CA THR A 85 7.59 11.34 6.15
C THR A 85 6.19 11.87 5.86
N ILE A 86 5.92 13.10 6.33
CA ILE A 86 4.69 13.82 5.95
C ILE A 86 4.63 14.19 4.46
N TYR A 87 5.73 14.02 3.72
CA TYR A 87 5.86 14.39 2.32
C TYR A 87 5.79 13.18 1.37
N ASP A 88 5.59 11.96 1.87
CA ASP A 88 5.77 10.73 1.08
C ASP A 88 4.96 10.69 -0.21
N GLN A 89 3.72 11.18 -0.18
CA GLN A 89 2.91 11.28 -1.40
C GLN A 89 3.61 12.15 -2.45
N LEU A 90 4.05 13.34 -2.04
CA LEU A 90 4.65 14.33 -2.93
C LEU A 90 6.03 13.89 -3.44
N LEU A 91 6.80 13.22 -2.59
CA LEU A 91 8.10 12.64 -2.95
C LEU A 91 7.92 11.49 -3.94
N ASN A 92 6.97 10.59 -3.69
CA ASN A 92 6.69 9.45 -4.57
C ASN A 92 6.18 9.88 -5.94
N GLU A 93 5.26 10.85 -6.00
CA GLU A 93 4.79 11.43 -7.26
C GLU A 93 5.92 12.19 -8.00
N GLY A 94 6.73 12.94 -7.26
CA GLY A 94 7.91 13.65 -7.80
C GLY A 94 8.93 12.69 -8.39
N LEU A 95 9.22 11.58 -7.73
CA LEU A 95 10.11 10.54 -8.24
C LEU A 95 9.56 9.94 -9.52
N GLN A 96 8.28 9.56 -9.55
CA GLN A 96 7.64 9.01 -10.76
C GLN A 96 7.69 9.98 -11.96
N ALA A 97 7.56 11.28 -11.72
CA ALA A 97 7.64 12.30 -12.77
C ALA A 97 9.06 12.40 -13.36
N ASN A 98 10.10 12.48 -12.50
CA ASN A 98 11.49 12.60 -12.94
C ASN A 98 12.04 11.28 -13.51
N TRP A 99 11.72 10.15 -12.89
CA TRP A 99 12.16 8.82 -13.33
C TRP A 99 11.57 8.38 -14.65
N ARG A 100 10.41 8.93 -15.03
CA ARG A 100 9.76 8.65 -16.31
C ARG A 100 10.68 8.97 -17.49
N GLU A 101 11.54 9.98 -17.39
CA GLU A 101 12.50 10.34 -18.44
C GLU A 101 13.53 9.23 -18.65
N TYR A 102 14.04 8.65 -17.56
CA TYR A 102 14.91 7.47 -17.65
C TYR A 102 14.16 6.26 -18.26
N CYS A 103 12.92 6.00 -17.84
CA CYS A 103 12.12 4.91 -18.43
C CYS A 103 11.84 5.10 -19.94
N LYS A 104 11.87 6.35 -20.44
CA LYS A 104 11.74 6.68 -21.86
C LYS A 104 13.08 6.64 -22.60
N GLY A 105 14.20 6.47 -21.90
CA GLY A 105 15.55 6.50 -22.46
C GLY A 105 16.03 7.90 -22.86
N THR A 106 15.43 8.97 -22.33
CA THR A 106 15.80 10.34 -22.68
C THR A 106 16.94 10.90 -21.83
N VAL A 107 17.15 10.33 -20.63
CA VAL A 107 18.24 10.66 -19.70
C VAL A 107 18.78 9.36 -19.11
N THR A 108 19.98 9.42 -18.55
CA THR A 108 20.56 8.34 -17.74
C THR A 108 19.85 8.21 -16.40
N GLU A 109 20.06 7.07 -15.73
CA GLU A 109 19.52 6.82 -14.39
C GLU A 109 20.00 7.87 -13.37
N ASP A 110 21.31 8.18 -13.41
CA ASP A 110 21.94 9.18 -12.54
C ASP A 110 21.37 10.59 -12.75
N GLU A 111 21.13 10.97 -14.01
CA GLU A 111 20.51 12.26 -14.35
C GLU A 111 19.07 12.34 -13.83
N ALA A 112 18.28 11.26 -13.95
CA ALA A 112 16.92 11.23 -13.42
C ALA A 112 16.90 11.34 -11.88
N MET A 113 17.83 10.68 -11.18
CA MET A 113 17.98 10.85 -9.72
C MET A 113 18.41 12.27 -9.34
N SER A 114 19.38 12.85 -10.06
CA SER A 114 19.83 14.22 -9.83
C SER A 114 18.70 15.23 -10.01
N ASN A 115 17.88 15.06 -11.05
CA ASN A 115 16.68 15.87 -11.29
C ASN A 115 15.67 15.73 -10.15
N PHE A 116 15.45 14.51 -9.65
CA PHE A 116 14.60 14.28 -8.49
C PHE A 116 15.13 14.95 -7.23
N TYR A 117 16.42 14.83 -6.91
CA TYR A 117 17.00 15.48 -5.73
C TYR A 117 16.94 17.00 -5.82
N LYS A 118 17.20 17.56 -7.00
CA LYS A 118 17.00 18.99 -7.26
C LYS A 118 15.55 19.39 -6.96
N TYR A 119 14.57 18.65 -7.49
CA TYR A 119 13.15 18.88 -7.21
C TYR A 119 12.83 18.84 -5.70
N VAL A 120 13.37 17.85 -4.97
CA VAL A 120 13.16 17.72 -3.53
C VAL A 120 13.74 18.91 -2.78
N ASN A 121 14.99 19.28 -3.06
CA ASN A 121 15.68 20.37 -2.37
C ASN A 121 15.04 21.75 -2.65
N GLU A 122 14.50 21.96 -3.85
CA GLU A 122 13.80 23.21 -4.21
C GLU A 122 12.44 23.34 -3.51
N LYS A 123 11.70 22.25 -3.33
CA LYS A 123 10.35 22.28 -2.73
C LYS A 123 10.31 22.01 -1.23
N TYR A 124 11.24 21.21 -0.72
CA TYR A 124 11.27 20.73 0.65
C TYR A 124 12.68 20.91 1.24
N PRO A 125 13.12 22.16 1.46
CA PRO A 125 14.51 22.48 1.80
C PRO A 125 14.99 21.91 3.15
N THR A 126 14.08 21.35 3.95
CA THR A 126 14.41 20.68 5.22
C THR A 126 14.79 19.21 5.03
N ILE A 127 14.58 18.64 3.84
CA ILE A 127 14.95 17.26 3.52
C ILE A 127 16.41 17.25 3.05
N VAL A 128 17.21 16.34 3.59
CA VAL A 128 18.59 16.12 3.14
C VAL A 128 18.58 14.98 2.12
N THR A 129 18.95 15.27 0.88
CA THR A 129 19.16 14.25 -0.17
C THR A 129 20.59 13.72 -0.13
N PRO A 130 20.85 12.51 -0.66
CA PRO A 130 22.20 12.01 -0.90
C PRO A 130 23.07 12.94 -1.77
#